data_AF-A0A4Q6EPU6-F1
#
_entry.id   AF-A0A4Q6EPU6-F1
#
_cell.length_a   1.000
_cell.length_b   1.000
_cell.length_c   1.000
_cell.angle_alpha   90.00
_cell.angle_beta   90.00
_cell.angle_gamma   90.00
#
_symmetry.space_group_name_H-M   'P 1'
#
loop_
_entity.id
_entity.type
_entity.pdbx_description
1 polymer ?
#
loop_
_entity_poly.entity_id
_entity_poly.type
_entity_poly.pdbx_seq_one_letter_code
_entity_poly.pdbx_strand_id
1 'polypeptide(L)'
;MERIIALRSAGLGLDPKGSIALAPHHPRWKRAAADEAYEIFDALRLESLRLYHVGSTSVPGLPAKPVLDLLGAVGNLREYEAREAALSAIGYENRGEYGIPGRRYSVLKDELGHSFVHLHVFQTGDPQIARHLNFRDHLRHSESARDAYARKKAEIAASGLKGNDYAAAKNEIVKQIDEEARHRNKPPRVLVILGAAEGGQQTKAFAEASYGAGELERVDLARCKLPQFRYGQEANADPEFLALIEKMLAADLVVFATPVYWYSMGSHMKLFFDRLTDLLSGPYKQLGERLASKKMRLLATGAGPRLPLGFEAPFAQTAIYLGMDYLGADYRPAI
;
A
#
# COMPACT_ATOMS: atom_id res chain seq x y z
N MET A 1 7.70 20.49 -17.20
CA MET A 1 9.02 20.11 -17.75
C MET A 1 9.85 19.34 -16.70
N GLU A 2 9.97 19.83 -15.47
CA GLU A 2 10.72 19.14 -14.39
C GLU A 2 10.23 17.73 -14.03
N ARG A 3 8.90 17.50 -13.97
CA ARG A 3 8.31 16.18 -13.67
C ARG A 3 8.73 15.08 -14.66
N ILE A 4 8.69 15.36 -15.98
CA ILE A 4 9.14 14.39 -17.01
C ILE A 4 10.65 14.16 -16.92
N ILE A 5 11.44 15.19 -16.62
CA ILE A 5 12.89 15.05 -16.39
C ILE A 5 13.16 14.11 -15.20
N ALA A 6 12.44 14.28 -14.10
CA ALA A 6 12.55 13.41 -12.93
C ALA A 6 12.20 11.95 -13.26
N LEU A 7 11.10 11.71 -13.99
CA LEU A 7 10.72 10.37 -14.45
C LEU A 7 11.79 9.74 -15.36
N ARG A 8 12.32 10.51 -16.32
CA ARG A 8 13.45 10.07 -17.18
C ARG A 8 14.69 9.74 -16.37
N SER A 9 15.01 10.52 -15.34
CA SER A 9 16.15 10.27 -14.43
C SER A 9 15.99 8.99 -13.59
N ALA A 10 14.77 8.45 -13.49
CA ALA A 10 14.46 7.16 -12.89
C ALA A 10 14.43 6.01 -13.94
N GLY A 11 14.90 6.27 -15.16
CA GLY A 11 14.91 5.30 -16.25
C GLY A 11 13.51 4.98 -16.81
N LEU A 12 12.53 5.88 -16.64
CA LEU A 12 11.17 5.73 -17.18
C LEU A 12 11.05 6.41 -18.55
N GLY A 13 10.07 5.96 -19.34
CA GLY A 13 9.78 6.46 -20.69
C GLY A 13 9.89 5.34 -21.72
N LEU A 14 8.75 4.70 -22.01
CA LEU A 14 8.66 3.67 -23.05
C LEU A 14 8.53 4.32 -24.43
N ASP A 15 9.41 3.93 -25.36
CA ASP A 15 9.41 4.42 -26.74
C ASP A 15 8.12 4.02 -27.49
N PRO A 16 7.44 4.97 -28.17
CA PRO A 16 6.24 4.68 -28.96
C PRO A 16 6.46 3.69 -30.11
N LYS A 17 7.71 3.52 -30.60
CA LYS A 17 8.07 2.59 -31.70
C LYS A 17 8.11 1.11 -31.27
N GLY A 18 7.80 0.81 -30.00
CA GLY A 18 7.40 -0.52 -29.58
C GLY A 18 8.55 -1.53 -29.46
N SER A 19 9.79 -1.09 -29.26
CA SER A 19 10.82 -2.00 -28.76
C SER A 19 10.43 -2.41 -27.33
N ILE A 20 10.11 -3.69 -27.15
CA ILE A 20 9.77 -4.26 -25.84
C ILE A 20 11.05 -4.54 -25.07
N ALA A 21 11.90 -3.52 -24.94
CA ALA A 21 13.12 -3.60 -24.15
C ALA A 21 12.72 -3.57 -22.66
N LEU A 22 12.89 -4.71 -21.98
CA LEU A 22 12.76 -4.76 -20.53
C LEU A 22 13.99 -4.09 -19.92
N ALA A 23 13.77 -3.17 -19.00
CA ALA A 23 14.82 -2.58 -18.18
C ALA A 23 14.99 -3.37 -16.88
N PRO A 24 16.21 -3.46 -16.32
CA PRO A 24 16.40 -3.96 -14.97
C PRO A 24 15.59 -3.11 -13.98
N HIS A 25 15.21 -3.71 -12.85
CA HIS A 25 14.48 -2.98 -11.82
C HIS A 25 15.30 -1.78 -11.33
N HIS A 26 14.67 -0.60 -11.27
CA HIS A 26 15.33 0.62 -10.82
C HIS A 26 14.87 1.04 -9.42
N PRO A 27 15.79 1.29 -8.45
CA PRO A 27 15.43 1.58 -7.06
C PRO A 27 14.59 2.85 -6.89
N ARG A 28 14.69 3.82 -7.82
CA ARG A 28 13.89 5.05 -7.77
C ARG A 28 12.44 4.88 -8.21
N TRP A 29 12.01 3.74 -8.77
CA TRP A 29 10.63 3.56 -9.23
C TRP A 29 9.61 3.69 -8.09
N LYS A 30 9.92 3.18 -6.89
CA LYS A 30 9.04 3.34 -5.71
C LYS A 30 8.83 4.82 -5.38
N ARG A 31 9.90 5.62 -5.39
CA ARG A 31 9.81 7.05 -5.08
C ARG A 31 9.08 7.81 -6.19
N ALA A 32 9.43 7.55 -7.45
CA ALA A 32 8.79 8.17 -8.62
C ALA A 32 7.28 7.88 -8.65
N ALA A 33 6.85 6.66 -8.32
CA ALA A 33 5.43 6.32 -8.22
C ALA A 33 4.72 7.03 -7.06
N ALA A 34 5.40 7.24 -5.93
CA ALA A 34 4.84 7.97 -4.80
C ALA A 34 4.69 9.47 -5.09
N ASP A 35 5.70 10.09 -5.71
CA ASP A 35 5.66 11.49 -6.15
C ASP A 35 4.55 11.68 -7.19
N GLU A 36 4.44 10.77 -8.16
CA GLU A 36 3.39 10.80 -9.17
C GLU A 36 1.99 10.60 -8.58
N ALA A 37 1.84 9.68 -7.61
CA ALA A 37 0.58 9.50 -6.91
C ALA A 37 0.16 10.76 -6.15
N TYR A 38 1.11 11.52 -5.60
CA TYR A 38 0.84 12.80 -4.96
C TYR A 38 0.32 13.85 -5.95
N GLU A 39 0.93 13.97 -7.14
CA GLU A 39 0.48 14.87 -8.21
C GLU A 39 -0.98 14.59 -8.62
N ILE A 40 -1.33 13.31 -8.80
CA ILE A 40 -2.70 12.89 -9.12
C ILE A 40 -3.65 13.23 -7.97
N PHE A 41 -3.24 12.95 -6.73
CA PHE A 41 -4.06 13.22 -5.55
C PHE A 41 -4.32 14.71 -5.37
N ASP A 42 -3.30 15.58 -5.48
CA ASP A 42 -3.46 17.03 -5.35
C ASP A 42 -4.28 17.64 -6.50
N ALA A 43 -4.16 17.11 -7.71
CA ALA A 43 -4.99 17.55 -8.83
C ALA A 43 -6.48 17.19 -8.67
N LEU A 44 -6.77 15.97 -8.19
CA LEU A 44 -8.15 15.48 -8.07
C LEU A 44 -8.83 15.92 -6.76
N ARG A 45 -8.09 15.96 -5.63
CA ARG A 45 -8.61 16.28 -4.28
C ARG A 45 -9.87 15.49 -3.90
N LEU A 46 -9.85 14.21 -4.23
CA LEU A 46 -10.91 13.27 -3.90
C LEU A 46 -10.56 12.57 -2.59
N GLU A 47 -11.36 12.82 -1.54
CA GLU A 47 -11.13 12.24 -0.20
C GLU A 47 -11.12 10.71 -0.21
N SER A 48 -11.98 10.10 -1.04
CA SER A 48 -12.10 8.65 -1.17
C SER A 48 -11.02 8.02 -2.06
N LEU A 49 -10.21 8.82 -2.76
CA LEU A 49 -9.18 8.30 -3.67
C LEU A 49 -8.06 7.63 -2.87
N ARG A 50 -7.74 6.40 -3.24
CA ARG A 50 -6.55 5.66 -2.79
C ARG A 50 -5.76 5.25 -4.01
N LEU A 51 -4.46 5.52 -4.01
CA LEU A 51 -3.55 5.20 -5.11
C LEU A 51 -2.53 4.16 -4.67
N TYR A 52 -2.28 3.18 -5.53
CA TYR A 52 -1.35 2.09 -5.28
C TYR A 52 -0.39 1.94 -6.46
N HIS A 53 0.90 1.82 -6.17
CA HIS A 53 1.87 1.39 -7.18
C HIS A 53 1.70 -0.10 -7.44
N VAL A 54 1.38 -0.46 -8.68
CA VAL A 54 1.15 -1.83 -9.14
C VAL A 54 1.99 -2.14 -10.39
N GLY A 55 1.72 -3.26 -11.05
CA GLY A 55 2.48 -3.68 -12.22
C GLY A 55 3.90 -4.14 -11.89
N SER A 56 4.68 -4.43 -12.93
CA SER A 56 6.02 -5.00 -12.73
C SER A 56 7.00 -4.02 -12.07
N THR A 57 6.85 -2.72 -12.30
CA THR A 57 7.73 -1.70 -11.72
C THR A 57 7.56 -1.54 -10.20
N SER A 58 6.48 -2.09 -9.64
CA SER A 58 6.24 -2.12 -8.19
C SER A 58 6.87 -3.31 -7.48
N VAL A 59 7.48 -4.26 -8.19
CA VAL A 59 8.08 -5.48 -7.62
C VAL A 59 9.61 -5.36 -7.63
N PRO A 60 10.26 -5.26 -6.46
CA PRO A 60 11.72 -5.20 -6.38
C PRO A 60 12.40 -6.39 -7.07
N GLY A 61 13.42 -6.09 -7.88
CA GLY A 61 14.21 -7.09 -8.61
C GLY A 61 13.57 -7.61 -9.90
N LEU A 62 12.33 -7.22 -10.23
CA LEU A 62 11.64 -7.70 -11.41
C LEU A 62 11.90 -6.79 -12.65
N PRO A 63 12.50 -7.29 -13.74
CA PRO A 63 12.66 -6.51 -14.97
C PRO A 63 11.32 -6.11 -15.57
N ALA A 64 11.20 -4.89 -16.05
CA ALA A 64 9.91 -4.33 -16.47
C ALA A 64 10.06 -3.42 -17.69
N LYS A 65 8.93 -3.15 -18.37
CA LYS A 65 8.86 -2.00 -19.27
C LYS A 65 9.00 -0.73 -18.41
N PRO A 66 9.72 0.31 -18.89
CA PRO A 66 9.97 1.53 -18.12
C PRO A 66 8.73 2.45 -18.05
N VAL A 67 7.61 1.93 -17.52
CA VAL A 67 6.34 2.62 -17.34
C VAL A 67 5.82 2.29 -15.94
N LEU A 68 5.38 3.30 -15.19
CA LEU A 68 4.73 3.11 -13.90
C LEU A 68 3.26 2.75 -14.12
N ASP A 69 2.79 1.72 -13.43
CA ASP A 69 1.36 1.40 -13.37
C ASP A 69 0.83 1.85 -11.99
N LEU A 70 -0.11 2.79 -11.98
CA LEU A 70 -0.82 3.25 -10.80
C LEU A 70 -2.27 2.75 -10.83
N LEU A 71 -2.73 2.25 -9.69
CA LEU A 71 -4.10 1.78 -9.49
C LEU A 71 -4.82 2.74 -8.53
N GLY A 72 -5.90 3.35 -8.98
CA GLY A 72 -6.80 4.16 -8.17
C GLY A 72 -8.04 3.38 -7.74
N ALA A 73 -8.40 3.49 -6.47
CA ALA A 73 -9.71 3.12 -5.95
C ALA A 73 -10.43 4.39 -5.47
N VAL A 74 -11.65 4.61 -5.95
CA VAL A 74 -12.47 5.78 -5.58
C VAL A 74 -13.85 5.34 -5.11
N GLY A 75 -14.42 6.02 -4.12
CA GLY A 75 -15.74 5.66 -3.59
C GLY A 75 -16.86 5.78 -4.63
N ASN A 76 -16.74 6.73 -5.55
CA ASN A 76 -17.72 7.02 -6.59
C ASN A 76 -17.01 7.42 -7.89
N LEU A 77 -17.17 6.62 -8.96
CA LEU A 77 -16.55 6.91 -10.25
C LEU A 77 -17.07 8.21 -10.89
N ARG A 78 -18.32 8.62 -10.64
CA ARG A 78 -18.87 9.85 -11.21
C ARG A 78 -18.17 11.10 -10.65
N GLU A 79 -17.77 11.06 -9.38
CA GLU A 79 -17.01 12.16 -8.77
C GLU A 79 -15.59 12.26 -9.33
N TYR A 80 -15.01 11.12 -9.71
CA TYR A 80 -13.75 11.06 -10.44
C TYR A 80 -13.89 11.64 -11.85
N GLU A 81 -14.91 11.21 -12.60
CA GLU A 81 -15.21 11.69 -13.95
C GLU A 81 -15.40 13.21 -13.99
N ALA A 82 -16.09 13.77 -13.00
CA ALA A 82 -16.30 15.22 -12.86
C ALA A 82 -14.99 16.03 -12.70
N ARG A 83 -13.87 15.37 -12.40
CA ARG A 83 -12.55 15.98 -12.17
C ARG A 83 -11.50 15.57 -13.19
N GLU A 84 -11.85 14.81 -14.22
CA GLU A 84 -10.89 14.36 -15.24
C GLU A 84 -10.20 15.53 -15.95
N ALA A 85 -10.86 16.70 -16.07
CA ALA A 85 -10.25 17.91 -16.60
C ALA A 85 -9.03 18.38 -15.79
N ALA A 86 -9.03 18.20 -14.46
CA ALA A 86 -7.88 18.53 -13.62
C ALA A 86 -6.71 17.56 -13.85
N LEU A 87 -7.02 16.29 -14.13
CA LEU A 87 -6.02 15.29 -14.49
C LEU A 87 -5.39 15.60 -15.87
N SER A 88 -6.20 16.04 -16.83
CA SER A 88 -5.71 16.51 -18.14
C SER A 88 -4.85 17.77 -18.03
N ALA A 89 -5.18 18.69 -17.11
CA ALA A 89 -4.37 19.89 -16.87
C ALA A 89 -2.94 19.56 -16.39
N ILE A 90 -2.74 18.41 -15.74
CA ILE A 90 -1.40 17.92 -15.34
C ILE A 90 -0.79 16.94 -16.35
N GLY A 91 -1.32 16.87 -17.58
CA GLY A 91 -0.72 16.19 -18.72
C GLY A 91 -1.24 14.77 -19.02
N TYR A 92 -2.25 14.28 -18.30
CA TYR A 92 -2.82 12.96 -18.60
C TYR A 92 -3.81 13.00 -19.77
N GLU A 93 -3.68 12.01 -20.63
CA GLU A 93 -4.62 11.71 -21.70
C GLU A 93 -5.63 10.65 -21.23
N ASN A 94 -6.92 11.01 -21.22
CA ASN A 94 -8.00 10.09 -20.88
C ASN A 94 -8.31 9.13 -22.05
N ARG A 95 -8.44 7.84 -21.75
CA ARG A 95 -8.74 6.75 -22.69
C ARG A 95 -10.06 6.03 -22.36
N GLY A 96 -10.82 6.50 -21.38
CA GLY A 96 -12.07 5.87 -20.92
C GLY A 96 -11.82 4.46 -20.38
N GLU A 97 -12.66 3.50 -20.74
CA GLU A 97 -12.53 2.11 -20.27
C GLU A 97 -11.40 1.34 -20.95
N TYR A 98 -11.15 1.64 -22.23
CA TYR A 98 -10.10 1.05 -23.04
C TYR A 98 -10.07 -0.49 -23.00
N GLY A 99 -11.25 -1.12 -23.08
CA GLY A 99 -11.41 -2.58 -23.15
C GLY A 99 -11.53 -3.31 -21.81
N ILE A 100 -11.57 -2.60 -20.67
CA ILE A 100 -11.86 -3.19 -19.36
C ILE A 100 -13.08 -2.49 -18.76
N PRO A 101 -14.24 -3.17 -18.63
CA PRO A 101 -15.45 -2.59 -18.07
C PRO A 101 -15.23 -1.98 -16.68
N GLY A 102 -15.81 -0.80 -16.43
CA GLY A 102 -15.72 -0.12 -15.13
C GLY A 102 -14.38 0.59 -14.86
N ARG A 103 -13.39 0.46 -15.76
CA ARG A 103 -12.10 1.15 -15.64
C ARG A 103 -12.21 2.60 -16.13
N ARG A 104 -11.47 3.51 -15.51
CA ARG A 104 -11.04 4.77 -16.14
C ARG A 104 -9.53 4.71 -16.33
N TYR A 105 -9.10 4.75 -17.58
CA TYR A 105 -7.72 4.60 -17.97
C TYR A 105 -7.16 5.93 -18.47
N SER A 106 -6.04 6.35 -17.91
CA SER A 106 -5.36 7.57 -18.33
C SER A 106 -3.87 7.32 -18.46
N VAL A 107 -3.23 7.99 -19.41
CA VAL A 107 -1.80 7.82 -19.68
C VAL A 107 -1.07 9.15 -19.65
N LEU A 108 0.08 9.19 -19.00
CA LEU A 108 1.01 10.31 -19.07
C LEU A 108 2.05 10.03 -20.15
N LYS A 109 2.14 10.96 -21.12
CA LYS A 109 3.12 10.92 -22.20
C LYS A 109 3.85 12.26 -22.32
N ASP A 110 5.01 12.24 -22.95
CA ASP A 110 5.63 13.48 -23.44
C ASP A 110 5.21 13.81 -24.88
N GLU A 111 5.66 14.97 -25.37
CA GLU A 111 5.38 15.48 -26.72
C GLU A 111 5.89 14.55 -27.83
N LEU A 112 6.92 13.74 -27.53
CA LEU A 112 7.47 12.75 -28.46
C LEU A 112 6.72 11.41 -28.39
N GLY A 113 5.70 11.29 -27.54
CA GLY A 113 4.86 10.11 -27.40
C GLY A 113 5.41 9.02 -26.48
N HIS A 114 6.49 9.27 -25.73
CA HIS A 114 7.00 8.31 -24.76
C HIS A 114 6.02 8.16 -23.61
N SER A 115 5.72 6.93 -23.22
CA SER A 115 4.77 6.66 -22.12
C SER A 115 5.50 6.51 -20.80
N PHE A 116 5.04 7.22 -19.77
CA PHE A 116 5.67 7.21 -18.45
C PHE A 116 4.81 6.56 -17.37
N VAL A 117 3.51 6.86 -17.37
CA VAL A 117 2.59 6.44 -16.30
C VAL A 117 1.26 6.00 -16.88
N HIS A 118 0.77 4.86 -16.44
CA HIS A 118 -0.53 4.28 -16.75
C HIS A 118 -1.36 4.29 -15.48
N LEU A 119 -2.41 5.10 -15.45
CA LEU A 119 -3.33 5.20 -14.33
C LEU A 119 -4.60 4.40 -14.63
N HIS A 120 -4.91 3.43 -13.78
CA HIS A 120 -6.12 2.62 -13.85
C HIS A 120 -6.98 2.91 -12.62
N VAL A 121 -8.14 3.54 -12.81
CA VAL A 121 -9.05 3.85 -11.70
C VAL A 121 -10.30 2.98 -11.78
N PHE A 122 -10.71 2.45 -10.62
CA PHE A 122 -11.93 1.66 -10.45
C PHE A 122 -12.71 2.17 -9.23
N GLN A 123 -14.01 1.85 -9.18
CA GLN A 123 -14.78 2.09 -7.97
C GLN A 123 -14.36 1.12 -6.87
N THR A 124 -14.30 1.58 -5.62
CA THR A 124 -14.05 0.73 -4.45
C THR A 124 -14.99 -0.46 -4.44
N GLY A 125 -14.42 -1.66 -4.22
CA GLY A 125 -15.15 -2.94 -4.29
C GLY A 125 -15.02 -3.66 -5.63
N ASP A 126 -14.49 -3.01 -6.67
CA ASP A 126 -14.24 -3.67 -7.96
C ASP A 126 -13.20 -4.81 -7.81
N PRO A 127 -13.48 -6.03 -8.33
CA PRO A 127 -12.55 -7.16 -8.25
C PRO A 127 -11.18 -6.91 -8.88
N GLN A 128 -11.07 -6.00 -9.85
CA GLN A 128 -9.80 -5.62 -10.46
C GLN A 128 -8.84 -5.02 -9.42
N ILE A 129 -9.35 -4.28 -8.42
CA ILE A 129 -8.50 -3.69 -7.39
C ILE A 129 -7.78 -4.80 -6.62
N ALA A 130 -8.55 -5.75 -6.09
CA ALA A 130 -8.01 -6.88 -5.34
C ALA A 130 -7.07 -7.73 -6.20
N ARG A 131 -7.43 -7.98 -7.46
CA ARG A 131 -6.60 -8.74 -8.40
C ARG A 131 -5.22 -8.11 -8.59
N HIS A 132 -5.15 -6.82 -8.91
CA HIS A 132 -3.86 -6.15 -9.17
C HIS A 132 -2.97 -6.09 -7.90
N LEU A 133 -3.59 -5.85 -6.73
CA LEU A 133 -2.88 -5.84 -5.45
C LEU A 133 -2.36 -7.23 -5.09
N ASN A 134 -3.19 -8.27 -5.22
CA ASN A 134 -2.80 -9.66 -4.91
C ASN A 134 -1.70 -10.15 -5.85
N PHE A 135 -1.79 -9.84 -7.15
CA PHE A 135 -0.76 -10.17 -8.13
C PHE A 135 0.60 -9.56 -7.75
N ARG A 136 0.61 -8.25 -7.45
CA ARG A 136 1.82 -7.55 -7.00
C ARG A 136 2.37 -8.17 -5.71
N ASP A 137 1.51 -8.31 -4.70
CA ASP A 137 1.91 -8.76 -3.37
C ASP A 137 2.42 -10.21 -3.41
N HIS A 138 1.84 -11.07 -4.26
CA HIS A 138 2.36 -12.42 -4.48
C HIS A 138 3.78 -12.40 -5.05
N LEU A 139 4.02 -11.64 -6.11
CA LEU A 139 5.35 -11.53 -6.72
C LEU A 139 6.41 -10.87 -5.82
N ARG A 140 6.00 -10.02 -4.86
CA ARG A 140 6.92 -9.45 -3.87
C ARG A 140 7.40 -10.47 -2.83
N HIS A 141 6.62 -11.50 -2.56
CA HIS A 141 6.88 -12.45 -1.49
C HIS A 141 7.29 -13.84 -1.97
N SER A 142 7.03 -14.18 -3.23
CA SER A 142 7.42 -15.45 -3.84
C SER A 142 8.52 -15.23 -4.86
N GLU A 143 9.75 -15.56 -4.48
CA GLU A 143 10.89 -15.49 -5.39
C GLU A 143 10.70 -16.41 -6.59
N SER A 144 10.16 -17.61 -6.38
CA SER A 144 9.88 -18.57 -7.46
C SER A 144 8.88 -18.02 -8.48
N ALA A 145 7.78 -17.40 -8.02
CA ALA A 145 6.80 -16.78 -8.92
C ALA A 145 7.37 -15.55 -9.64
N ARG A 146 8.15 -14.71 -8.92
CA ARG A 146 8.86 -13.56 -9.50
C ARG A 146 9.79 -14.00 -10.63
N ASP A 147 10.59 -15.03 -10.39
CA ASP A 147 11.59 -15.52 -11.33
C ASP A 147 10.94 -16.22 -12.53
N ALA A 148 9.88 -17.01 -12.31
CA ALA A 148 9.08 -17.59 -13.38
C ALA A 148 8.47 -16.50 -14.28
N TYR A 149 7.91 -15.45 -13.67
CA TYR A 149 7.36 -14.32 -14.41
C TYR A 149 8.43 -13.52 -15.16
N ALA A 150 9.62 -13.34 -14.57
CA ALA A 150 10.76 -12.68 -15.20
C ALA A 150 11.25 -13.46 -16.44
N ARG A 151 11.44 -14.78 -16.31
CA ARG A 151 11.84 -15.66 -17.43
C ARG A 151 10.84 -15.60 -18.58
N LYS A 152 9.55 -15.76 -18.28
CA LYS A 152 8.51 -15.71 -19.31
C LYS A 152 8.46 -14.36 -20.01
N LYS A 153 8.65 -13.26 -19.29
CA LYS A 153 8.77 -11.92 -19.90
C LYS A 153 9.97 -11.79 -20.83
N ALA A 154 11.11 -12.34 -20.45
CA ALA A 154 12.31 -12.34 -21.29
C ALA A 154 12.11 -13.18 -22.57
N GLU A 155 11.50 -14.37 -22.46
CA GLU A 155 11.15 -15.22 -23.61
C GLU A 155 10.25 -14.49 -24.61
N ILE A 156 9.19 -13.84 -24.12
CA ILE A 156 8.24 -13.11 -24.99
C ILE A 156 8.90 -11.84 -25.57
N ALA A 157 9.80 -11.18 -24.83
CA ALA A 157 10.55 -10.05 -25.38
C ALA A 157 11.51 -10.49 -26.49
N ALA A 158 12.12 -11.67 -26.36
CA ALA A 158 13.03 -12.24 -27.34
C ALA A 158 12.30 -12.77 -28.60
N SER A 159 11.03 -13.17 -28.49
CA SER A 159 10.25 -13.66 -29.65
C SER A 159 9.86 -12.56 -30.65
N GLY A 160 10.08 -11.28 -30.31
CA GLY A 160 9.77 -10.15 -31.20
C GLY A 160 8.27 -9.85 -31.35
N LEU A 161 7.39 -10.53 -30.58
CA LEU A 161 5.96 -10.27 -30.57
C LEU A 161 5.67 -8.83 -30.14
N LYS A 162 4.70 -8.18 -30.80
CA LYS A 162 4.31 -6.80 -30.53
C LYS A 162 2.83 -6.71 -30.16
N GLY A 163 2.45 -5.60 -29.51
CA GLY A 163 1.05 -5.26 -29.26
C GLY A 163 0.23 -6.38 -28.60
N ASN A 164 -0.84 -6.79 -29.27
CA ASN A 164 -1.80 -7.78 -28.76
C ASN A 164 -1.21 -9.18 -28.64
N ASP A 165 -0.30 -9.58 -29.52
CA ASP A 165 0.32 -10.92 -29.47
C ASP A 165 1.25 -11.07 -28.26
N TYR A 166 1.93 -9.98 -27.89
CA TYR A 166 2.72 -9.90 -26.66
C TYR A 166 1.82 -10.02 -25.42
N ALA A 167 0.66 -9.36 -25.42
CA ALA A 167 -0.30 -9.44 -24.32
C ALA A 167 -0.91 -10.86 -24.22
N ALA A 168 -1.26 -11.47 -25.35
CA ALA A 168 -1.79 -12.83 -25.41
C ALA A 168 -0.78 -13.86 -24.88
N ALA A 169 0.49 -13.76 -25.27
CA ALA A 169 1.55 -14.66 -24.81
C ALA A 169 1.82 -14.58 -23.29
N LYS A 170 1.42 -13.47 -22.64
CA LYS A 170 1.51 -13.30 -21.18
C LYS A 170 0.34 -13.90 -20.42
N ASN A 171 -0.80 -14.15 -21.08
CA ASN A 171 -2.03 -14.47 -20.38
C ASN A 171 -1.92 -15.74 -19.54
N GLU A 172 -1.21 -16.76 -20.02
CA GLU A 172 -1.04 -18.02 -19.30
C GLU A 172 -0.29 -17.83 -17.97
N ILE A 173 0.90 -17.23 -17.99
CA ILE A 173 1.68 -17.00 -16.77
C ILE A 173 0.98 -16.02 -15.83
N VAL A 174 0.27 -15.01 -16.37
CA VAL A 174 -0.50 -14.07 -15.54
C VAL A 174 -1.65 -14.80 -14.85
N LYS A 175 -2.38 -15.68 -15.55
CA LYS A 175 -3.44 -16.50 -14.95
C LYS A 175 -2.91 -17.43 -13.87
N GLN A 176 -1.78 -18.10 -14.11
CA GLN A 176 -1.15 -18.96 -13.12
C GLN A 176 -0.80 -18.17 -11.85
N ILE A 177 -0.16 -17.01 -11.99
CA ILE A 177 0.20 -16.15 -10.84
C ILE A 177 -1.06 -15.60 -10.16
N ASP A 178 -2.10 -15.23 -10.91
CA ASP A 178 -3.40 -14.82 -10.36
C ASP A 178 -4.03 -15.96 -9.54
N GLU A 179 -3.95 -17.21 -10.00
CA GLU A 179 -4.44 -18.40 -9.30
C GLU A 179 -3.62 -18.70 -8.04
N GLU A 180 -2.29 -18.70 -8.13
CA GLU A 180 -1.41 -18.84 -6.97
C GLU A 180 -1.67 -17.74 -5.93
N ALA A 181 -1.83 -16.50 -6.37
CA ALA A 181 -2.16 -15.36 -5.51
C ALA A 181 -3.53 -15.53 -4.85
N ARG A 182 -4.52 -16.10 -5.57
CA ARG A 182 -5.83 -16.46 -4.99
C ARG A 182 -5.74 -17.62 -3.99
N HIS A 183 -4.95 -18.66 -4.28
CA HIS A 183 -4.75 -19.79 -3.36
C HIS A 183 -3.97 -19.41 -2.11
N ARG A 184 -3.13 -18.37 -2.21
CA ARG A 184 -2.48 -17.73 -1.07
C ARG A 184 -3.42 -16.87 -0.23
N ASN A 185 -4.61 -16.50 -0.72
CA ASN A 185 -5.66 -15.87 0.08
C ASN A 185 -6.28 -16.88 1.07
N LYS A 186 -5.46 -17.40 1.98
CA LYS A 186 -5.91 -17.52 3.36
C LYS A 186 -6.34 -16.11 3.80
N PRO A 187 -7.41 -15.99 4.61
CA PRO A 187 -7.77 -14.69 5.17
C PRO A 187 -6.52 -14.04 5.78
N PRO A 188 -6.29 -12.73 5.57
CA PRO A 188 -5.08 -12.08 6.07
C PRO A 188 -4.98 -12.30 7.57
N ARG A 189 -3.80 -12.69 8.06
CA ARG A 189 -3.59 -12.78 9.51
C ARG A 189 -3.62 -11.37 10.07
N VAL A 190 -4.69 -11.03 10.75
CA VAL A 190 -4.91 -9.71 11.32
C VAL A 190 -4.50 -9.73 12.80
N LEU A 191 -3.53 -8.90 13.15
CA LEU A 191 -3.21 -8.59 14.54
C LEU A 191 -3.93 -7.31 14.94
N VAL A 192 -4.79 -7.39 15.95
CA VAL A 192 -5.42 -6.20 16.54
C VAL A 192 -4.72 -5.88 17.86
N ILE A 193 -4.13 -4.68 17.92
CA ILE A 193 -3.52 -4.12 19.13
C ILE A 193 -4.50 -3.10 19.73
N LEU A 194 -5.14 -3.47 20.83
CA LEU A 194 -6.08 -2.64 21.58
C LEU A 194 -5.31 -1.78 22.59
N GLY A 195 -5.45 -0.46 22.50
CA GLY A 195 -4.86 0.50 23.44
C GLY A 195 -5.91 1.33 24.17
N ALA A 196 -7.07 0.75 24.45
CA ALA A 196 -8.09 1.36 25.29
C ALA A 196 -7.77 1.15 26.78
N ALA A 197 -8.16 2.09 27.63
CA ALA A 197 -8.12 1.87 29.08
C ALA A 197 -9.20 0.85 29.51
N GLU A 198 -9.11 0.34 30.74
CA GLU A 198 -10.16 -0.49 31.34
C GLU A 198 -11.52 0.23 31.22
N GLY A 199 -12.51 -0.43 30.61
CA GLY A 199 -13.82 0.16 30.27
C GLY A 199 -14.02 0.52 28.78
N GLY A 200 -13.00 0.41 27.92
CA GLY A 200 -13.07 0.64 26.47
C GLY A 200 -13.84 -0.40 25.64
N GLN A 201 -14.97 -0.90 26.14
CA GLN A 201 -15.75 -1.98 25.52
C GLN A 201 -16.19 -1.64 24.09
N GLN A 202 -16.41 -0.37 23.78
CA GLN A 202 -16.85 0.06 22.46
C GLN A 202 -15.75 -0.04 21.39
N THR A 203 -14.51 0.34 21.70
CA THR A 203 -13.37 0.17 20.78
C THR A 203 -13.13 -1.31 20.50
N LYS A 204 -13.21 -2.14 21.55
CA LYS A 204 -13.11 -3.58 21.43
C LYS A 204 -14.23 -4.15 20.56
N ALA A 205 -15.49 -3.82 20.84
CA ALA A 205 -16.64 -4.27 20.07
C ALA A 205 -16.56 -3.82 18.60
N PHE A 206 -16.07 -2.61 18.34
CA PHE A 206 -15.88 -2.12 16.98
C PHE A 206 -14.79 -2.90 16.23
N ALA A 207 -13.67 -3.21 16.90
CA ALA A 207 -12.63 -4.06 16.33
C ALA A 207 -13.14 -5.49 16.07
N GLU A 208 -13.94 -6.05 16.99
CA GLU A 208 -14.56 -7.37 16.83
C GLU A 208 -15.53 -7.41 15.65
N ALA A 209 -16.35 -6.37 15.47
CA ALA A 209 -17.28 -6.25 14.35
C ALA A 209 -16.57 -6.03 13.01
N SER A 210 -15.45 -5.30 12.99
CA SER A 210 -14.76 -4.93 11.74
C SER A 210 -13.85 -6.03 11.21
N TYR A 211 -13.33 -6.90 12.08
CA TYR A 211 -12.28 -7.87 11.71
C TYR A 211 -12.60 -9.32 12.12
N GLY A 212 -13.89 -9.69 12.24
CA GLY A 212 -14.38 -10.95 12.84
C GLY A 212 -14.16 -12.31 12.12
N ALA A 213 -14.20 -13.36 12.96
CA ALA A 213 -14.34 -14.82 12.79
C ALA A 213 -13.22 -15.72 12.20
N GLY A 214 -12.20 -15.20 11.51
CA GLY A 214 -11.07 -16.03 11.04
C GLY A 214 -9.73 -15.55 11.59
N GLU A 215 -9.16 -16.26 12.56
CA GLU A 215 -7.76 -16.09 13.04
C GLU A 215 -7.38 -14.73 13.66
N LEU A 216 -8.13 -14.25 14.66
CA LEU A 216 -7.79 -13.03 15.39
C LEU A 216 -6.82 -13.29 16.54
N GLU A 217 -5.54 -12.97 16.34
CA GLU A 217 -4.63 -12.73 17.45
C GLU A 217 -4.84 -11.30 17.94
N ARG A 218 -5.36 -11.15 19.16
CA ARG A 218 -5.66 -9.85 19.78
C ARG A 218 -4.73 -9.63 20.95
N VAL A 219 -4.19 -8.42 21.04
CA VAL A 219 -3.37 -7.97 22.16
C VAL A 219 -4.10 -6.81 22.81
N ASP A 220 -4.32 -6.91 24.12
CA ASP A 220 -4.85 -5.84 24.95
C ASP A 220 -3.69 -5.19 25.72
N LEU A 221 -3.25 -4.01 25.27
CA LEU A 221 -2.11 -3.32 25.86
C LEU A 221 -2.37 -2.90 27.33
N ALA A 222 -3.62 -2.82 27.78
CA ALA A 222 -3.93 -2.57 29.18
C ALA A 222 -3.52 -3.75 30.09
N ARG A 223 -3.39 -4.95 29.52
CA ARG A 223 -2.94 -6.16 30.21
C ARG A 223 -1.44 -6.40 30.09
N CYS A 224 -0.76 -5.65 29.21
CA CYS A 224 0.69 -5.72 29.04
C CYS A 224 1.41 -4.83 30.03
N LYS A 225 2.55 -5.27 30.54
CA LYS A 225 3.40 -4.52 31.48
C LYS A 225 4.56 -3.88 30.75
N LEU A 226 4.25 -3.06 29.74
CA LEU A 226 5.27 -2.35 28.97
C LEU A 226 5.90 -1.24 29.83
N PRO A 227 7.23 -1.22 30.02
CA PRO A 227 7.87 -0.08 30.66
C PRO A 227 7.96 1.12 29.71
N GLN A 228 8.10 2.32 30.28
CA GLN A 228 8.36 3.55 29.54
C GLN A 228 9.67 3.45 28.75
N PHE A 229 9.70 4.07 27.57
CA PHE A 229 10.93 4.23 26.80
C PHE A 229 11.98 5.04 27.59
N ARG A 230 13.25 4.66 27.47
CA ARG A 230 14.38 5.34 28.10
C ARG A 230 15.53 5.48 27.11
N TYR A 231 15.95 6.72 26.85
CA TYR A 231 17.12 7.01 26.03
C TYR A 231 18.38 6.36 26.62
N GLY A 232 19.26 5.85 25.75
CA GLY A 232 20.52 5.21 26.13
C GLY A 232 20.39 3.78 26.67
N GLN A 233 19.18 3.21 26.66
CA GLN A 233 18.92 1.81 27.02
C GLN A 233 18.29 1.00 25.87
N GLU A 234 18.49 1.45 24.62
CA GLU A 234 17.93 0.83 23.41
C GLU A 234 18.42 -0.62 23.21
N ALA A 235 19.53 -1.01 23.86
CA ALA A 235 20.05 -2.37 23.85
C ALA A 235 19.28 -3.37 24.73
N ASN A 236 18.36 -2.89 25.58
CA ASN A 236 17.60 -3.70 26.53
C ASN A 236 16.09 -3.56 26.28
N ALA A 237 15.66 -3.77 25.04
CA ALA A 237 14.24 -3.77 24.73
C ALA A 237 13.53 -4.84 25.59
N ASP A 238 12.32 -4.52 26.01
CA ASP A 238 11.59 -5.33 26.98
C ASP A 238 11.11 -6.62 26.29
N PRO A 239 11.22 -7.81 26.92
CA PRO A 239 10.82 -9.05 26.29
C PRO A 239 9.34 -9.10 25.88
N GLU A 240 8.45 -8.47 26.66
CA GLU A 240 7.03 -8.39 26.32
C GLU A 240 6.82 -7.48 25.11
N PHE A 241 7.52 -6.34 25.04
CA PHE A 241 7.52 -5.49 23.84
C PHE A 241 8.01 -6.25 22.60
N LEU A 242 9.15 -6.94 22.69
CA LEU A 242 9.70 -7.70 21.56
C LEU A 242 8.75 -8.81 21.10
N ALA A 243 8.06 -9.49 22.03
CA ALA A 243 7.05 -10.47 21.69
C ALA A 243 5.87 -9.86 20.90
N LEU A 244 5.48 -8.61 21.18
CA LEU A 244 4.49 -7.89 20.39
C LEU A 244 5.00 -7.57 18.97
N ILE A 245 6.28 -7.21 18.83
CA ILE A 245 6.89 -6.97 17.52
C ILE A 245 6.94 -8.24 16.69
N GLU A 246 7.26 -9.40 17.29
CA GLU A 246 7.21 -10.67 16.57
C GLU A 246 5.79 -11.03 16.12
N LYS A 247 4.76 -10.72 16.92
CA LYS A 247 3.35 -10.85 16.47
C LYS A 247 3.06 -9.92 15.29
N MET A 248 3.54 -8.67 15.31
CA MET A 248 3.40 -7.74 14.17
C MET A 248 4.09 -8.26 12.91
N LEU A 249 5.26 -8.88 13.06
CA LEU A 249 6.01 -9.49 11.96
C LEU A 249 5.30 -10.73 11.41
N ALA A 250 4.61 -11.50 12.26
CA ALA A 250 3.79 -12.62 11.85
C ALA A 250 2.49 -12.19 11.16
N ALA A 251 1.95 -11.00 11.45
CA ALA A 251 0.72 -10.51 10.85
C ALA A 251 0.89 -10.04 9.39
N ASP A 252 -0.19 -10.14 8.62
CA ASP A 252 -0.28 -9.55 7.27
C ASP A 252 -0.86 -8.12 7.33
N LEU A 253 -1.69 -7.84 8.36
CA LEU A 253 -2.24 -6.53 8.70
C LEU A 253 -2.17 -6.29 10.21
N VAL A 254 -1.61 -5.15 10.60
CA VAL A 254 -1.63 -4.66 11.99
C VAL A 254 -2.68 -3.56 12.13
N VAL A 255 -3.68 -3.78 12.98
CA VAL A 255 -4.73 -2.81 13.30
C VAL A 255 -4.47 -2.25 14.69
N PHE A 256 -4.20 -0.95 14.76
CA PHE A 256 -4.11 -0.23 16.02
C PHE A 256 -5.49 0.31 16.39
N ALA A 257 -6.07 -0.23 17.45
CA ALA A 257 -7.41 0.10 17.91
C ALA A 257 -7.35 0.94 19.19
N THR A 258 -7.79 2.21 19.14
CA THR A 258 -7.68 3.11 20.29
C THR A 258 -8.83 4.12 20.35
N PRO A 259 -9.36 4.44 21.53
CA PRO A 259 -10.30 5.54 21.68
C PRO A 259 -9.59 6.89 21.51
N VAL A 260 -10.37 7.88 21.07
CA VAL A 260 -9.97 9.29 21.07
C VAL A 260 -10.16 9.83 22.48
N TYR A 261 -9.07 9.98 23.23
CA TYR A 261 -9.05 10.62 24.54
C TYR A 261 -8.37 11.98 24.44
N TRP A 262 -9.12 13.05 24.69
CA TRP A 262 -8.60 14.42 24.60
C TRP A 262 -7.83 14.68 23.29
N TYR A 263 -8.41 14.26 22.16
CA TYR A 263 -7.84 14.39 20.81
C TYR A 263 -6.51 13.63 20.59
N SER A 264 -6.21 12.65 21.45
CA SER A 264 -5.02 11.80 21.37
C SER A 264 -5.37 10.31 21.52
N MET A 265 -4.41 9.45 21.16
CA MET A 265 -4.50 8.01 21.40
C MET A 265 -4.51 7.70 22.89
N GLY A 266 -5.07 6.55 23.27
CA GLY A 266 -5.07 6.07 24.66
C GLY A 266 -3.64 5.91 25.22
N SER A 267 -3.49 6.04 26.54
CA SER A 267 -2.18 6.01 27.23
C SER A 267 -1.38 4.72 26.95
N HIS A 268 -2.04 3.57 26.95
CA HIS A 268 -1.40 2.28 26.62
C HIS A 268 -0.91 2.24 25.16
N MET A 269 -1.69 2.80 24.23
CA MET A 269 -1.26 2.92 22.82
C MET A 269 -0.05 3.84 22.70
N LYS A 270 -0.07 4.99 23.39
CA LYS A 270 1.04 5.95 23.37
C LYS A 270 2.32 5.33 23.92
N LEU A 271 2.22 4.60 25.03
CA LEU A 271 3.34 3.88 25.62
C LEU A 271 3.94 2.87 24.65
N PHE A 272 3.11 2.09 23.96
CA PHE A 272 3.56 1.16 22.92
C PHE A 272 4.26 1.90 21.75
N PHE A 273 3.69 3.02 21.29
CA PHE A 273 4.27 3.83 20.21
C PHE A 273 5.64 4.41 20.59
N ASP A 274 5.79 4.87 21.83
CA ASP A 274 7.08 5.39 22.32
C ASP A 274 8.17 4.30 22.30
N ARG A 275 7.79 3.04 22.52
CA ARG A 275 8.70 1.89 22.48
C ARG A 275 9.09 1.45 21.07
N LEU A 276 8.34 1.84 20.02
CA LEU A 276 8.79 1.61 18.64
C LEU A 276 10.14 2.29 18.35
N THR A 277 10.52 3.29 19.15
CA THR A 277 11.85 3.91 19.13
C THR A 277 12.99 2.88 19.33
N ASP A 278 12.77 1.82 20.11
CA ASP A 278 13.75 0.73 20.33
C ASP A 278 14.13 0.04 19.01
N LEU A 279 13.28 0.10 17.98
CA LEU A 279 13.48 -0.54 16.68
C LEU A 279 14.24 0.34 15.68
N LEU A 280 14.58 1.58 16.04
CA LEU A 280 15.16 2.54 15.10
C LEU A 280 16.69 2.50 15.07
N SER A 281 17.30 1.94 16.11
CA SER A 281 18.76 1.88 16.27
C SER A 281 19.15 0.70 17.16
N GLY A 282 20.46 0.51 17.37
CA GLY A 282 20.95 -0.56 18.24
C GLY A 282 20.64 -1.97 17.72
N PRO A 283 20.57 -2.97 18.62
CA PRO A 283 20.51 -4.38 18.24
C PRO A 283 19.18 -4.80 17.60
N TYR A 284 18.10 -4.04 17.78
CA TYR A 284 16.76 -4.36 17.26
C TYR A 284 16.41 -3.66 15.96
N LYS A 285 17.34 -2.88 15.39
CA LYS A 285 17.13 -2.18 14.12
C LYS A 285 16.65 -3.10 12.99
N GLN A 286 17.21 -4.30 12.90
CA GLN A 286 16.81 -5.29 11.89
C GLN A 286 15.35 -5.72 12.03
N LEU A 287 14.79 -5.73 13.24
CA LEU A 287 13.36 -6.02 13.45
C LEU A 287 12.50 -4.87 12.89
N GLY A 288 12.90 -3.62 13.10
CA GLY A 288 12.26 -2.44 12.51
C GLY A 288 12.27 -2.48 10.99
N GLU A 289 13.40 -2.82 10.37
CA GLU A 289 13.52 -2.97 8.92
C GLU A 289 12.62 -4.08 8.36
N ARG A 290 12.43 -5.18 9.12
CA ARG A 290 11.51 -6.28 8.74
C ARG A 290 10.02 -5.89 8.83
N LEU A 291 9.68 -4.82 9.55
CA LEU A 291 8.32 -4.26 9.53
C LEU A 291 8.02 -3.50 8.23
N ALA A 292 9.04 -3.17 7.43
CA ALA A 292 8.82 -2.47 6.16
C ALA A 292 7.87 -3.26 5.25
N SER A 293 6.94 -2.56 4.60
CA SER A 293 5.86 -3.11 3.76
C SER A 293 4.77 -3.90 4.50
N LYS A 294 4.81 -4.01 5.84
CA LYS A 294 3.66 -4.48 6.60
C LYS A 294 2.51 -3.49 6.48
N LYS A 295 1.29 -4.01 6.35
CA LYS A 295 0.08 -3.17 6.27
C LYS A 295 -0.32 -2.71 7.66
N MET A 296 -0.64 -1.43 7.79
CA MET A 296 -1.04 -0.80 9.04
C MET A 296 -2.37 -0.06 8.88
N ARG A 297 -3.27 -0.17 9.84
CA ARG A 297 -4.54 0.58 9.86
C ARG A 297 -4.87 1.09 11.25
N LEU A 298 -5.53 2.24 11.33
CA LEU A 298 -6.08 2.77 12.57
C LEU A 298 -7.56 2.39 12.67
N LEU A 299 -8.00 1.96 13.85
CA LEU A 299 -9.41 1.86 14.23
C LEU A 299 -9.64 2.74 15.45
N ALA A 300 -10.48 3.76 15.31
CA ALA A 300 -10.72 4.75 16.34
C ALA A 300 -12.19 4.84 16.74
N THR A 301 -12.42 5.19 18.01
CA THR A 301 -13.76 5.45 18.55
C THR A 301 -13.74 6.72 19.37
N GLY A 302 -14.79 7.54 19.34
CA GLY A 302 -14.81 8.80 20.08
C GLY A 302 -16.20 9.42 20.18
N ALA A 303 -16.35 10.46 21.01
CA ALA A 303 -17.65 11.09 21.25
C ALA A 303 -18.17 11.92 20.06
N GLY A 304 -17.28 12.38 19.19
CA GLY A 304 -17.65 13.22 18.05
C GLY A 304 -18.26 12.43 16.88
N PRO A 305 -19.00 13.10 15.97
CA PRO A 305 -19.58 12.45 14.80
C PRO A 305 -18.53 12.07 13.73
N ARG A 306 -17.32 12.62 13.82
CA ARG A 306 -16.20 12.38 12.89
C ARG A 306 -14.89 12.25 13.67
N LEU A 307 -13.91 11.58 13.05
CA LEU A 307 -12.55 11.52 13.57
C LEU A 307 -11.97 12.95 13.64
N PRO A 308 -11.33 13.36 14.75
CA PRO A 308 -10.72 14.68 14.83
C PRO A 308 -9.63 14.87 13.79
N LEU A 309 -9.56 16.08 13.22
CA LEU A 309 -8.52 16.44 12.27
C LEU A 309 -7.13 16.23 12.90
N GLY A 310 -6.23 15.58 12.16
CA GLY A 310 -4.86 15.32 12.61
C GLY A 310 -4.71 14.11 13.54
N PHE A 311 -5.79 13.46 13.98
CA PHE A 311 -5.71 12.30 14.87
C PHE A 311 -4.95 11.11 14.25
N GLU A 312 -5.02 10.95 12.93
CA GLU A 312 -4.31 9.89 12.19
C GLU A 312 -2.80 10.17 12.08
N ALA A 313 -2.35 11.41 12.29
CA ALA A 313 -0.99 11.83 11.96
C ALA A 313 0.09 11.01 12.68
N PRO A 314 -0.01 10.70 13.99
CA PRO A 314 0.98 9.84 14.65
C PRO A 314 1.08 8.46 14.00
N PHE A 315 -0.04 7.87 13.58
CA PHE A 315 -0.08 6.55 12.95
C PHE A 315 0.52 6.58 11.54
N ALA A 316 0.10 7.54 10.72
CA ALA A 316 0.60 7.70 9.35
C ALA A 316 2.11 8.02 9.33
N GLN A 317 2.59 8.91 10.21
CA GLN A 317 4.00 9.28 10.28
C GLN A 317 4.87 8.14 10.82
N THR A 318 4.40 7.39 11.84
CA THR A 318 5.09 6.18 12.30
C THR A 318 5.19 5.13 11.19
N ALA A 319 4.14 4.93 10.40
CA ALA A 319 4.18 4.02 9.26
C ALA A 319 5.26 4.43 8.24
N ILE A 320 5.35 5.73 7.91
CA ILE A 320 6.41 6.26 7.04
C ILE A 320 7.79 5.96 7.63
N TYR A 321 7.98 6.21 8.92
CA TYR A 321 9.26 6.04 9.60
C TYR A 321 9.74 4.57 9.59
N LEU A 322 8.82 3.62 9.78
CA LEU A 322 9.10 2.18 9.74
C LEU A 322 8.98 1.57 8.33
N GLY A 323 8.67 2.37 7.31
CA GLY A 323 8.47 1.90 5.95
C GLY A 323 7.24 1.00 5.74
N MET A 324 6.26 1.06 6.63
CA MET A 324 4.99 0.33 6.58
C MET A 324 3.98 0.98 5.61
N ASP A 325 3.03 0.19 5.11
CA ASP A 325 1.96 0.65 4.22
C ASP A 325 0.73 1.06 5.05
N TYR A 326 0.54 2.36 5.30
CA TYR A 326 -0.63 2.88 6.02
C TYR A 326 -1.89 2.88 5.15
N LEU A 327 -2.95 2.23 5.63
CA LEU A 327 -4.19 2.01 4.89
C LEU A 327 -5.33 2.97 5.29
N GLY A 328 -5.07 3.98 6.10
CA GLY A 328 -6.04 4.95 6.62
C GLY A 328 -6.64 4.56 7.97
N ALA A 329 -7.70 5.27 8.36
CA ALA A 329 -8.44 5.02 9.59
C ALA A 329 -9.92 4.66 9.36
N ASP A 330 -10.40 3.75 10.20
CA ASP A 330 -11.83 3.51 10.42
C ASP A 330 -12.25 4.22 11.72
N TYR A 331 -13.35 4.97 11.70
CA TYR A 331 -13.86 5.69 12.87
C TYR A 331 -15.32 5.37 13.15
N ARG A 332 -15.64 5.12 14.43
CA ARG A 332 -17.02 4.94 14.89
C ARG A 332 -17.34 5.86 16.08
N PRO A 333 -18.37 6.71 15.98
CA PRO A 333 -18.89 7.45 17.13
C PRO A 333 -19.32 6.51 18.26
N ALA A 334 -18.98 6.91 19.48
CA ALA A 334 -19.10 6.13 20.71
C ALA A 334 -20.26 6.56 21.63
N ILE A 335 -21.33 7.10 21.01
CA ILE A 335 -22.48 7.70 21.70
C ILE A 335 -23.51 6.62 22.06
#